data_AF-A0A3P9IUB3-F1
#
_entry.id   AF-A0A3P9IUB3-F1
#
_cell.length_a   1.000
_cell.length_b   1.000
_cell.length_c   1.000
_cell.angle_alpha   90.00
_cell.angle_beta   90.00
_cell.angle_gamma   90.00
#
_symmetry.space_group_name_H-M   'P 1'
#
loop_
_entity.id
_entity.type
_entity.pdbx_description
1 polymer ?
#
loop_
_entity_poly.entity_id
_entity_poly.type
_entity_poly.pdbx_seq_one_letter_code
_entity_poly.pdbx_strand_id
1 'polypeptide(L)'
;MAVWTRADRNGQLDLLLRDRWIRVTAELTRETLTLTAEVEFAGQGANHWDHSSAVLRNGMSNGNDPGSNLGSPGRGSSSGQDHVQNYRARGRSNSPGRAGVTRGQYEGNYGMMNSPGKYPNNGTNSDFGSPGSSYGSPGSSFGSRQGGDFPVSVDGSSEAVRKVRVVKQESGGLGISIKGGRENRMPILISKIFPGLAADQSRALRVGDAILSVNGNDLREATHDMAVQALKKAGKEVTLEVKYIREVSPLFKKPSLVADLPWDGVRPQSPSYSGSEDSGSPKHSSSSSPSKDRKVISLKMCFISRNLSMPDLENRLLELHSPDGQHTVVLRCKDGPSASSWFTAIHTNIAALLPHTLAHINAYLGASSAAPTHPHLKHIGWLAEQVQLEGGRQQYRPVVMALTEKDILLFESVPWSRESWSIPLLTHPLLATRLVHSGSSGGSPSQGSDMVFATRTGTSRGIESHVFRVETHWDLSSWTRALVQGVHTAAEIIQEVSIGCTLNRQDVRLTLHFEMGFTVTREPADPPGGAVLYRYPYEKLKMSADDGIRNLYLDFGGPEGEMVFDLHSGPKPVVFVLHSFLSAKLTRMGLLT
;
A
#
# COMPACT_ATOMS: atom_id res chain seq x y z
N MET A 1 -17.66 -5.89 14.80
CA MET A 1 -16.59 -5.88 13.76
C MET A 1 -17.26 -5.95 12.40
N ALA A 2 -16.74 -5.28 11.37
CA ALA A 2 -17.13 -5.59 10.00
C ALA A 2 -16.46 -6.89 9.57
N VAL A 3 -17.20 -7.80 8.90
CA VAL A 3 -16.60 -9.00 8.32
C VAL A 3 -15.99 -8.61 6.98
N TRP A 4 -14.66 -8.53 6.93
CA TRP A 4 -13.94 -8.37 5.68
C TRP A 4 -14.13 -9.61 4.81
N THR A 5 -14.98 -9.52 3.79
CA THR A 5 -15.07 -10.52 2.73
C THR A 5 -13.81 -10.45 1.87
N ARG A 6 -12.73 -11.14 2.28
CA ARG A 6 -11.49 -11.23 1.51
C ARG A 6 -11.81 -11.67 0.08
N ALA A 7 -11.34 -10.90 -0.89
CA ALA A 7 -11.65 -11.07 -2.31
C ALA A 7 -10.52 -11.82 -3.01
N ASP A 8 -10.76 -13.07 -3.36
CA ASP A 8 -9.92 -13.81 -4.29
C ASP A 8 -10.37 -13.46 -5.73
N ARG A 9 -9.43 -13.07 -6.62
CA ARG A 9 -9.75 -12.50 -7.95
C ARG A 9 -8.65 -12.73 -8.98
N ASN A 10 -9.02 -13.09 -10.20
CA ASN A 10 -8.12 -13.13 -11.35
C ASN A 10 -8.51 -12.11 -12.44
N GLY A 11 -7.58 -11.82 -13.36
CA GLY A 11 -7.86 -11.04 -14.57
C GLY A 11 -6.62 -10.43 -15.22
N GLN A 12 -6.82 -9.74 -16.34
CA GLN A 12 -5.75 -9.08 -17.09
C GLN A 12 -5.53 -7.64 -16.60
N LEU A 13 -4.26 -7.26 -16.47
CA LEU A 13 -3.80 -5.89 -16.17
C LEU A 13 -2.61 -5.55 -17.09
N ASP A 14 -2.33 -4.26 -17.25
CA ASP A 14 -1.05 -3.81 -17.81
C ASP A 14 -0.16 -3.31 -16.67
N LEU A 15 1.04 -3.88 -16.52
CA LEU A 15 2.07 -3.46 -15.58
C LEU A 15 2.98 -2.41 -16.23
N LEU A 16 3.30 -1.32 -15.53
CA LEU A 16 4.37 -0.41 -15.94
C LEU A 16 5.73 -0.95 -15.48
N LEU A 17 6.66 -1.15 -16.42
CA LEU A 17 8.03 -1.57 -16.12
C LEU A 17 9.02 -1.01 -17.16
N ARG A 18 10.02 -0.26 -16.70
CA ARG A 18 11.01 0.45 -17.54
C ARG A 18 10.31 1.23 -18.67
N ASP A 19 9.42 2.13 -18.23
CA ASP A 19 8.62 3.07 -19.03
C ASP A 19 7.74 2.44 -20.13
N ARG A 20 7.45 1.15 -20.00
CA ARG A 20 6.61 0.39 -20.95
C ARG A 20 5.52 -0.38 -20.23
N TRP A 21 4.35 -0.40 -20.84
CA TRP A 21 3.21 -1.21 -20.40
C TRP A 21 3.35 -2.64 -20.91
N ILE A 22 3.27 -3.61 -20.01
CA ILE A 22 3.45 -5.04 -20.27
C ILE A 22 2.22 -5.77 -19.76
N ARG A 23 1.60 -6.61 -20.59
CA ARG A 23 0.41 -7.36 -20.15
C ARG A 23 0.77 -8.46 -19.15
N VAL A 24 0.04 -8.48 -18.05
CA VAL A 24 0.18 -9.47 -16.98
C VAL A 24 -1.17 -10.07 -16.60
N THR A 25 -1.21 -11.39 -16.46
CA THR A 25 -2.27 -12.07 -15.70
C THR A 25 -2.04 -11.80 -14.23
N ALA A 26 -3.01 -11.16 -13.58
CA ALA A 26 -3.01 -10.88 -12.16
C ALA A 26 -3.91 -11.86 -11.41
N GLU A 27 -3.38 -12.47 -10.35
CA GLU A 27 -4.07 -13.38 -9.45
C GLU A 27 -3.94 -12.83 -8.02
N LEU A 28 -4.98 -12.14 -7.56
CA LEU A 28 -5.14 -11.70 -6.19
C LEU A 28 -5.67 -12.86 -5.35
N THR A 29 -4.94 -13.18 -4.29
CA THR A 29 -5.42 -14.03 -3.19
C THR A 29 -5.63 -13.19 -1.94
N ARG A 30 -6.23 -13.82 -0.92
CA ARG A 30 -6.33 -13.35 0.46
C ARG A 30 -5.09 -12.66 1.04
N GLU A 31 -3.88 -13.04 0.63
CA GLU A 31 -2.62 -12.58 1.25
C GLU A 31 -1.52 -12.16 0.26
N THR A 32 -1.71 -12.43 -1.04
CA THR A 32 -0.74 -12.12 -2.10
C THR A 32 -1.39 -11.57 -3.35
N LEU A 33 -0.67 -10.72 -4.08
CA LEU A 33 -0.92 -10.43 -5.49
C LEU A 33 0.15 -11.12 -6.33
N THR A 34 -0.26 -12.03 -7.20
CA THR A 34 0.64 -12.71 -8.14
C THR A 34 0.48 -12.09 -9.52
N LEU A 35 1.59 -11.73 -10.17
CA LEU A 35 1.62 -11.14 -11.51
C LEU A 35 2.44 -12.07 -12.42
N THR A 36 1.87 -12.50 -13.54
CA THR A 36 2.54 -13.35 -14.54
C THR A 36 2.54 -12.66 -15.90
N ALA A 37 3.70 -12.41 -16.49
CA ALA A 37 3.79 -11.82 -17.83
C ALA A 37 3.33 -12.80 -18.92
N GLU A 38 2.59 -12.29 -19.90
CA GLU A 38 2.28 -13.05 -21.10
C GLU A 38 3.52 -13.12 -22.01
N VAL A 39 3.97 -14.34 -22.30
CA VAL A 39 5.10 -14.54 -23.21
C VAL A 39 4.61 -14.42 -24.65
N GLU A 40 4.82 -13.26 -25.27
CA GLU A 40 4.53 -13.06 -26.68
C GLU A 40 5.33 -14.06 -27.56
N PHE A 41 4.61 -15.05 -28.07
CA PHE A 41 5.07 -15.94 -29.14
C PHE A 41 5.09 -15.18 -30.47
N ALA A 42 6.17 -14.45 -30.70
CA ALA A 42 6.47 -13.82 -32.00
C ALA A 42 6.71 -14.90 -33.07
N GLY A 43 5.62 -15.42 -33.64
CA GLY A 43 5.61 -16.57 -34.55
C GLY A 43 4.55 -16.45 -35.64
N GLN A 44 4.97 -15.93 -36.80
CA GLN A 44 4.40 -16.19 -38.13
C GLN A 44 2.90 -15.87 -38.36
N GLY A 45 2.61 -14.57 -38.53
CA GLY A 45 2.02 -14.03 -39.76
C GLY A 45 0.69 -14.59 -40.30
N ALA A 46 -0.35 -13.77 -40.19
CA ALA A 46 -1.49 -13.74 -41.13
C ALA A 46 -1.83 -12.28 -41.48
N ASN A 47 -1.39 -11.80 -42.65
CA ASN A 47 -1.76 -10.47 -43.15
C ASN A 47 -3.15 -10.57 -43.82
N HIS A 48 -4.20 -10.02 -43.21
CA HIS A 48 -5.49 -9.85 -43.88
C HIS A 48 -6.28 -8.64 -43.35
N TRP A 49 -5.71 -7.43 -43.52
CA TRP A 49 -6.42 -6.17 -43.31
C TRP A 49 -7.25 -5.81 -44.54
N ASP A 50 -8.42 -6.43 -44.69
CA ASP A 50 -9.32 -6.10 -45.79
C ASP A 50 -10.05 -4.78 -45.52
N HIS A 51 -10.05 -3.88 -46.51
CA HIS A 51 -10.72 -2.59 -46.42
C HIS A 51 -12.18 -2.70 -46.87
N SER A 52 -13.12 -2.23 -46.07
CA SER A 52 -14.43 -1.78 -46.54
C SER A 52 -15.07 -0.81 -45.55
N SER A 53 -15.26 0.43 -45.97
CA SER A 53 -15.93 1.48 -45.20
C SER A 53 -17.05 2.14 -46.02
N ALA A 54 -18.23 2.23 -45.39
CA ALA A 54 -19.37 3.09 -45.72
C ALA A 54 -19.98 3.08 -47.15
N VAL A 55 -21.24 2.65 -47.25
CA VAL A 55 -22.28 3.36 -48.04
C VAL A 55 -23.59 3.39 -47.24
N LEU A 56 -24.31 4.52 -47.30
CA LEU A 56 -25.59 4.78 -46.65
C LEU A 56 -26.78 4.23 -47.47
N ARG A 57 -27.92 3.94 -46.81
CA ARG A 57 -29.25 4.21 -47.40
C ARG A 57 -30.39 4.25 -46.37
N ASN A 58 -31.24 5.29 -46.49
CA ASN A 58 -32.55 5.37 -45.86
C ASN A 58 -33.60 4.58 -46.68
N GLY A 59 -34.68 4.16 -46.01
CA GLY A 59 -35.91 3.66 -46.64
C GLY A 59 -37.06 3.62 -45.63
N MET A 60 -38.18 4.26 -45.94
CA MET A 60 -39.36 4.39 -45.06
C MET A 60 -40.60 3.72 -45.65
N SER A 61 -41.60 3.53 -44.77
CA SER A 61 -43.06 3.57 -44.99
C SER A 61 -43.88 2.28 -45.22
N ASN A 62 -44.93 2.17 -44.39
CA ASN A 62 -46.27 1.57 -44.52
C ASN A 62 -46.42 0.05 -44.87
N GLY A 63 -47.42 -0.68 -44.35
CA GLY A 63 -48.47 -0.39 -43.34
C GLY A 63 -49.86 -0.95 -43.72
N ASN A 64 -50.66 -1.44 -42.74
CA ASN A 64 -52.15 -1.53 -42.77
C ASN A 64 -52.76 -2.22 -41.51
N ASP A 65 -53.93 -1.72 -41.06
CA ASP A 65 -54.87 -2.33 -40.08
C ASP A 65 -56.13 -2.91 -40.80
N PRO A 66 -57.10 -3.57 -40.11
CA PRO A 66 -58.21 -2.86 -39.40
C PRO A 66 -58.67 -3.54 -38.06
N GLY A 67 -59.52 -2.95 -37.20
CA GLY A 67 -60.09 -1.59 -37.14
C GLY A 67 -61.62 -1.52 -36.98
N SER A 68 -62.18 -1.40 -35.75
CA SER A 68 -63.64 -1.25 -35.52
C SER A 68 -64.09 -0.56 -34.20
N ASN A 69 -64.68 0.66 -34.31
CA ASN A 69 -65.89 1.24 -33.67
C ASN A 69 -66.47 0.70 -32.32
N LEU A 70 -67.06 1.47 -31.37
CA LEU A 70 -67.45 2.92 -31.21
C LEU A 70 -66.91 3.51 -29.85
N GLY A 71 -67.42 4.52 -29.10
CA GLY A 71 -68.68 5.33 -29.06
C GLY A 71 -68.72 6.44 -27.98
N SER A 72 -69.92 7.00 -27.64
CA SER A 72 -70.13 8.32 -26.95
C SER A 72 -71.42 8.35 -26.05
N PRO A 73 -71.92 9.47 -25.44
CA PRO A 73 -71.34 10.42 -24.43
C PRO A 73 -72.33 10.90 -23.29
N GLY A 74 -71.90 11.78 -22.34
CA GLY A 74 -72.75 12.93 -21.89
C GLY A 74 -72.85 13.38 -20.40
N ARG A 75 -72.95 14.73 -20.21
CA ARG A 75 -73.48 15.56 -19.06
C ARG A 75 -72.71 15.56 -17.69
N GLY A 76 -72.69 16.63 -16.87
CA GLY A 76 -73.05 18.07 -17.05
C GLY A 76 -73.36 18.88 -15.74
N SER A 77 -73.07 20.20 -15.69
CA SER A 77 -73.56 21.24 -14.73
C SER A 77 -73.12 21.18 -13.23
N SER A 78 -73.11 22.25 -12.38
CA SER A 78 -73.24 23.74 -12.49
C SER A 78 -72.96 24.49 -11.15
N SER A 79 -72.59 25.79 -11.19
CA SER A 79 -72.72 26.87 -10.13
C SER A 79 -72.03 26.71 -8.74
N GLY A 80 -71.61 27.76 -8.00
CA GLY A 80 -71.54 29.22 -8.22
C GLY A 80 -71.09 30.03 -6.96
N GLN A 81 -70.78 31.33 -7.12
CA GLN A 81 -70.87 32.55 -6.23
C GLN A 81 -71.00 32.43 -4.67
N ASP A 82 -70.54 33.35 -3.79
CA ASP A 82 -69.79 34.64 -3.92
C ASP A 82 -69.22 35.20 -2.58
N HIS A 83 -68.37 36.25 -2.67
CA HIS A 83 -68.20 37.44 -1.79
C HIS A 83 -67.62 37.51 -0.32
N VAL A 84 -66.82 38.59 -0.15
CA VAL A 84 -66.69 39.56 1.00
C VAL A 84 -65.65 39.39 2.14
N GLN A 85 -64.60 40.24 2.06
CA GLN A 85 -63.97 41.18 3.04
C GLN A 85 -64.13 40.96 4.58
N ASN A 86 -63.16 41.31 5.47
CA ASN A 86 -62.73 42.70 5.76
C ASN A 86 -61.58 42.87 6.80
N TYR A 87 -60.83 43.99 6.72
CA TYR A 87 -60.05 44.72 7.77
C TYR A 87 -58.99 43.99 8.66
N ARG A 88 -57.91 44.58 9.20
CA ARG A 88 -57.33 45.96 9.35
C ARG A 88 -55.77 45.82 9.37
N ALA A 89 -54.95 46.70 8.75
CA ALA A 89 -54.27 47.89 9.31
C ALA A 89 -53.63 47.70 10.72
N ARG A 90 -52.38 48.09 11.06
CA ARG A 90 -51.35 49.03 10.53
C ARG A 90 -49.93 48.48 10.85
N GLY A 91 -48.76 48.95 10.36
CA GLY A 91 -48.42 49.93 9.31
C GLY A 91 -47.20 50.83 9.63
N ARG A 92 -46.23 50.99 8.68
CA ARG A 92 -45.07 51.93 8.66
C ARG A 92 -43.94 51.70 9.69
N SER A 93 -42.69 52.17 9.53
CA SER A 93 -41.81 52.50 8.37
C SER A 93 -40.36 52.74 8.90
N ASN A 94 -39.27 52.32 8.25
CA ASN A 94 -38.54 53.08 7.23
C ASN A 94 -37.38 52.25 6.61
N SER A 95 -36.96 52.61 5.39
CA SER A 95 -35.62 52.39 4.81
C SER A 95 -34.98 53.78 4.54
N PRO A 96 -33.70 53.97 4.15
CA PRO A 96 -32.94 53.25 3.10
C PRO A 96 -31.49 52.84 3.49
N GLY A 97 -30.72 52.11 2.68
CA GLY A 97 -31.05 51.37 1.45
C GLY A 97 -29.89 51.24 0.44
N ARG A 98 -29.95 50.21 -0.44
CA ARG A 98 -29.03 49.89 -1.58
C ARG A 98 -27.56 49.58 -1.22
N ALA A 99 -26.81 48.78 -1.99
CA ALA A 99 -27.08 47.69 -2.96
C ALA A 99 -25.74 47.00 -3.28
N GLY A 100 -25.65 45.72 -3.69
CA GLY A 100 -26.67 44.68 -3.87
C GLY A 100 -26.20 43.60 -4.86
N VAL A 101 -27.03 42.56 -5.10
CA VAL A 101 -26.88 41.49 -6.13
C VAL A 101 -25.64 40.57 -5.93
N THR A 102 -25.69 39.23 -6.02
CA THR A 102 -26.60 38.34 -6.74
C THR A 102 -26.78 36.95 -6.06
N ARG A 103 -28.05 36.53 -5.90
CA ARG A 103 -28.63 35.16 -6.09
C ARG A 103 -27.72 33.91 -5.95
N GLY A 104 -28.06 32.88 -5.16
CA GLY A 104 -29.14 32.72 -4.16
C GLY A 104 -29.64 31.28 -3.97
N GLN A 105 -30.03 30.96 -2.72
CA GLN A 105 -30.88 29.85 -2.23
C GLN A 105 -30.29 28.41 -2.27
N TYR A 106 -30.33 27.60 -1.18
CA TYR A 106 -31.40 27.25 -0.21
C TYR A 106 -32.50 26.35 -0.84
N GLU A 107 -33.04 25.28 -0.24
CA GLU A 107 -32.91 24.72 1.13
C GLU A 107 -33.43 23.25 1.22
N GLY A 108 -32.92 22.45 2.18
CA GLY A 108 -33.70 21.48 3.01
C GLY A 108 -34.49 20.29 2.39
N ASN A 109 -35.12 19.40 3.18
CA ASN A 109 -34.86 18.94 4.57
C ASN A 109 -35.66 17.65 4.94
N TYR A 110 -35.21 16.91 5.98
CA TYR A 110 -35.94 15.92 6.83
C TYR A 110 -36.51 14.58 6.27
N GLY A 111 -36.72 13.61 7.20
CA GLY A 111 -37.50 12.35 7.06
C GLY A 111 -36.66 11.10 6.71
N MET A 112 -36.22 10.17 7.59
CA MET A 112 -36.68 9.56 8.87
C MET A 112 -37.50 8.25 8.72
N MET A 113 -37.15 7.27 9.57
CA MET A 113 -37.90 6.06 10.03
C MET A 113 -37.82 4.68 9.33
N ASN A 114 -37.57 3.68 10.20
CA ASN A 114 -38.12 2.32 10.30
C ASN A 114 -37.52 1.08 9.58
N SER A 115 -36.98 0.20 10.44
CA SER A 115 -36.86 -1.28 10.34
C SER A 115 -38.26 -1.96 10.47
N PRO A 116 -38.46 -3.30 10.25
CA PRO A 116 -38.21 -4.28 11.33
C PRO A 116 -37.97 -5.79 10.98
N GLY A 117 -37.21 -6.50 11.83
CA GLY A 117 -37.38 -7.94 12.19
C GLY A 117 -36.82 -9.03 11.25
N LYS A 118 -36.78 -10.34 11.62
CA LYS A 118 -36.98 -11.06 12.92
C LYS A 118 -36.37 -12.50 12.87
N TYR A 119 -36.20 -13.13 14.05
CA TYR A 119 -35.69 -14.50 14.39
C TYR A 119 -36.47 -15.72 13.78
N PRO A 120 -36.25 -17.04 14.11
CA PRO A 120 -35.27 -17.75 15.00
C PRO A 120 -34.69 -19.14 14.52
N ASN A 121 -33.85 -19.79 15.36
CA ASN A 121 -33.57 -21.27 15.54
C ASN A 121 -33.10 -22.14 14.33
N ASN A 122 -32.57 -23.37 14.47
CA ASN A 122 -32.17 -24.28 15.59
C ASN A 122 -30.80 -24.94 15.22
N GLY A 123 -29.99 -25.59 16.07
CA GLY A 123 -30.18 -26.92 16.72
C GLY A 123 -30.13 -28.10 15.72
N THR A 124 -29.37 -29.22 15.87
CA THR A 124 -28.41 -29.71 16.91
C THR A 124 -27.64 -30.96 16.40
N ASN A 125 -26.44 -31.21 16.96
CA ASN A 125 -25.74 -32.50 17.15
C ASN A 125 -25.29 -33.44 16.00
N SER A 126 -24.28 -34.23 16.38
CA SER A 126 -23.59 -35.36 15.73
C SER A 126 -24.52 -36.57 15.47
N ASP A 127 -24.13 -37.58 14.66
CA ASP A 127 -23.27 -38.69 15.12
C ASP A 127 -22.70 -39.62 14.01
N PHE A 128 -21.57 -40.28 14.34
CA PHE A 128 -21.02 -41.57 13.85
C PHE A 128 -20.86 -41.93 12.34
N GLY A 129 -19.70 -42.51 11.98
CA GLY A 129 -19.62 -43.57 10.93
C GLY A 129 -18.41 -43.60 9.98
N SER A 130 -17.37 -44.39 10.30
CA SER A 130 -16.34 -44.90 9.34
C SER A 130 -16.74 -46.30 8.84
N PRO A 131 -16.29 -46.83 7.67
CA PRO A 131 -14.89 -47.27 7.38
C PRO A 131 -14.44 -47.03 5.89
N GLY A 132 -13.28 -47.45 5.36
CA GLY A 132 -12.02 -47.99 5.91
C GLY A 132 -11.28 -49.00 4.99
N SER A 133 -9.93 -48.93 4.91
CA SER A 133 -8.99 -49.95 4.34
C SER A 133 -9.01 -50.22 2.80
N SER A 134 -8.01 -50.84 2.10
CA SER A 134 -6.68 -51.40 2.45
C SER A 134 -5.76 -51.61 1.19
N TYR A 135 -4.47 -51.98 1.42
CA TYR A 135 -3.46 -52.59 0.51
C TYR A 135 -2.81 -51.71 -0.60
N GLY A 136 -1.52 -51.89 -0.97
CA GLY A 136 -0.44 -52.77 -0.45
C GLY A 136 0.90 -52.62 -1.23
N SER A 137 2.02 -53.19 -0.74
CA SER A 137 3.39 -53.03 -1.32
C SER A 137 4.26 -54.31 -1.23
N PRO A 138 5.26 -54.44 -2.13
CA PRO A 138 6.66 -54.83 -1.81
C PRO A 138 7.68 -53.89 -2.51
N GLY A 139 9.02 -54.02 -2.49
CA GLY A 139 9.98 -54.96 -1.85
C GLY A 139 11.44 -54.60 -2.25
N SER A 140 12.47 -55.34 -1.80
CA SER A 140 13.90 -55.06 -2.09
C SER A 140 14.82 -56.31 -1.98
N SER A 141 16.04 -56.30 -2.58
CA SER A 141 17.21 -57.15 -2.20
C SER A 141 18.51 -56.89 -3.03
N PHE A 142 19.62 -57.55 -2.63
CA PHE A 142 21.04 -57.25 -2.95
C PHE A 142 21.75 -58.24 -3.93
N GLY A 143 22.97 -57.87 -4.40
CA GLY A 143 23.99 -58.79 -4.94
C GLY A 143 25.34 -58.12 -5.25
N SER A 144 26.49 -58.78 -5.01
CA SER A 144 27.84 -58.15 -5.06
C SER A 144 28.95 -59.03 -5.66
N ARG A 145 29.88 -58.42 -6.44
CA ARG A 145 31.29 -58.81 -6.77
C ARG A 145 31.87 -57.81 -7.79
N GLN A 146 33.19 -57.58 -7.96
CA GLN A 146 34.39 -58.05 -7.25
C GLN A 146 35.41 -56.87 -7.09
N GLY A 147 36.72 -57.01 -7.36
CA GLY A 147 37.70 -55.90 -7.22
C GLY A 147 39.05 -56.06 -7.95
N GLY A 148 39.86 -54.99 -7.93
CA GLY A 148 41.22 -54.83 -8.48
C GLY A 148 41.74 -53.38 -8.28
N ASP A 149 43.06 -53.17 -8.22
CA ASP A 149 43.67 -51.99 -7.56
C ASP A 149 44.24 -50.85 -8.45
N PHE A 150 44.27 -49.63 -7.85
CA PHE A 150 45.07 -48.42 -8.13
C PHE A 150 44.89 -47.66 -9.49
N PRO A 151 45.23 -46.34 -9.56
CA PRO A 151 45.43 -45.34 -8.50
C PRO A 151 44.45 -44.13 -8.60
N VAL A 152 44.64 -43.12 -7.74
CA VAL A 152 43.85 -41.88 -7.68
C VAL A 152 44.01 -41.01 -8.94
N SER A 153 42.90 -40.43 -9.41
CA SER A 153 42.88 -39.23 -10.26
C SER A 153 41.66 -38.38 -9.93
N VAL A 154 41.83 -37.06 -9.79
CA VAL A 154 40.73 -36.09 -9.63
C VAL A 154 40.52 -35.38 -10.95
N ASP A 155 39.32 -35.45 -11.53
CA ASP A 155 38.82 -34.41 -12.44
C ASP A 155 37.28 -34.32 -12.41
N GLY A 156 36.76 -33.10 -12.61
CA GLY A 156 35.34 -32.85 -12.84
C GLY A 156 35.00 -33.01 -14.32
N SER A 157 33.77 -33.39 -14.65
CA SER A 157 33.36 -33.74 -16.02
C SER A 157 33.17 -32.54 -16.97
N SER A 158 34.25 -31.78 -17.17
CA SER A 158 34.42 -30.83 -18.25
C SER A 158 34.54 -31.59 -19.59
N GLU A 159 33.51 -31.53 -20.45
CA GLU A 159 33.54 -32.20 -21.75
C GLU A 159 34.76 -31.78 -22.59
N ALA A 160 35.47 -32.77 -23.15
CA ALA A 160 36.72 -32.57 -23.87
C ALA A 160 36.56 -31.69 -25.12
N VAL A 161 37.64 -31.01 -25.53
CA VAL A 161 37.66 -30.21 -26.76
C VAL A 161 37.55 -31.12 -27.98
N ARG A 162 36.58 -30.84 -28.86
CA ARG A 162 36.25 -31.62 -30.06
C ARG A 162 36.74 -30.88 -31.29
N LYS A 163 37.54 -31.54 -32.13
CA LYS A 163 38.01 -30.99 -33.42
C LYS A 163 37.09 -31.47 -34.54
N VAL A 164 36.42 -30.53 -35.21
CA VAL A 164 35.33 -30.78 -36.17
C VAL A 164 35.71 -30.19 -37.52
N ARG A 165 35.68 -30.99 -38.59
CA ARG A 165 35.89 -30.54 -39.97
C ARG A 165 34.54 -30.42 -40.68
N VAL A 166 34.29 -29.27 -41.31
CA VAL A 166 33.06 -28.99 -42.08
C VAL A 166 33.44 -28.43 -43.45
N VAL A 167 32.89 -29.02 -44.50
CA VAL A 167 33.08 -28.57 -45.89
C VAL A 167 31.88 -27.70 -46.29
N LYS A 168 32.13 -26.49 -46.78
CA LYS A 168 31.09 -25.57 -47.27
C LYS A 168 30.52 -26.08 -48.61
N GLN A 169 29.21 -25.93 -48.80
CA GLN A 169 28.53 -26.23 -50.05
C GLN A 169 28.86 -25.15 -51.09
N GLU A 170 28.82 -25.47 -52.38
CA GLU A 170 29.29 -24.56 -53.44
C GLU A 170 28.40 -23.32 -53.63
N SER A 171 27.14 -23.39 -53.18
CA SER A 171 26.19 -22.29 -53.09
C SER A 171 25.82 -21.89 -51.64
N GLY A 172 26.50 -22.46 -50.63
CA GLY A 172 26.05 -22.42 -49.24
C GLY A 172 27.13 -22.07 -48.21
N GLY A 173 26.84 -21.10 -47.35
CA GLY A 173 27.69 -20.78 -46.19
C GLY A 173 27.73 -21.89 -45.14
N LEU A 174 28.54 -21.70 -44.09
CA LEU A 174 28.75 -22.69 -43.03
C LEU A 174 27.47 -23.13 -42.31
N GLY A 175 26.44 -22.27 -42.24
CA GLY A 175 25.14 -22.61 -41.69
C GLY A 175 25.03 -22.52 -40.16
N ILE A 176 25.86 -21.68 -39.52
CA ILE A 176 25.77 -21.35 -38.09
C ILE A 176 25.56 -19.85 -37.85
N SER A 177 24.90 -19.50 -36.75
CA SER A 177 24.84 -18.14 -36.19
C SER A 177 25.57 -18.13 -34.85
N ILE A 178 26.56 -17.26 -34.70
CA ILE A 178 27.34 -17.13 -33.46
C ILE A 178 26.88 -15.93 -32.62
N LYS A 179 27.16 -16.01 -31.31
CA LYS A 179 27.02 -14.92 -30.32
C LYS A 179 28.25 -14.87 -29.42
N GLY A 180 28.38 -13.80 -28.63
CA GLY A 180 29.55 -13.57 -27.78
C GLY A 180 30.73 -12.98 -28.54
N GLY A 181 31.81 -12.76 -27.80
CA GLY A 181 33.00 -11.99 -28.15
C GLY A 181 33.57 -11.32 -26.90
N ARG A 182 34.88 -11.02 -26.92
CA ARG A 182 35.62 -10.43 -25.79
C ARG A 182 34.97 -9.14 -25.27
N GLU A 183 34.43 -8.31 -26.16
CA GLU A 183 33.72 -7.07 -25.79
C GLU A 183 32.46 -7.30 -24.94
N ASN A 184 31.82 -8.47 -25.10
CA ASN A 184 30.66 -8.91 -24.32
C ASN A 184 31.03 -9.78 -23.11
N ARG A 185 32.34 -9.95 -22.79
CA ARG A 185 32.86 -10.88 -21.76
C ARG A 185 32.33 -12.32 -21.89
N MET A 186 32.07 -12.77 -23.12
CA MET A 186 31.56 -14.12 -23.42
C MET A 186 32.40 -14.78 -24.52
N PRO A 187 32.66 -16.10 -24.46
CA PRO A 187 33.31 -16.81 -25.55
C PRO A 187 32.41 -16.81 -26.81
N ILE A 188 33.02 -17.05 -27.97
CA ILE A 188 32.28 -17.22 -29.24
C ILE A 188 31.45 -18.51 -29.18
N LEU A 189 30.12 -18.41 -29.25
CA LEU A 189 29.18 -19.50 -29.01
C LEU A 189 28.25 -19.72 -30.20
N ILE A 190 28.04 -20.98 -30.59
CA ILE A 190 27.03 -21.37 -31.59
C ILE A 190 25.63 -21.20 -31.00
N SER A 191 24.90 -20.20 -31.48
CA SER A 191 23.56 -19.82 -31.01
C SER A 191 22.41 -20.44 -31.80
N LYS A 192 22.67 -20.79 -33.06
CA LYS A 192 21.74 -21.51 -33.94
C LYS A 192 22.54 -22.24 -35.03
N ILE A 193 22.10 -23.45 -35.36
CA ILE A 193 22.48 -24.17 -36.57
C ILE A 193 21.26 -24.10 -37.52
N PHE A 194 21.50 -23.87 -38.81
CA PHE A 194 20.45 -23.78 -39.82
C PHE A 194 20.28 -25.14 -40.52
N PRO A 195 19.06 -25.72 -40.55
CA PRO A 195 18.82 -27.06 -41.08
C PRO A 195 19.17 -27.15 -42.57
N GLY A 196 19.70 -28.31 -42.98
CA GLY A 196 20.08 -28.60 -44.37
C GLY A 196 21.39 -27.97 -44.87
N LEU A 197 22.00 -27.05 -44.10
CA LEU A 197 23.30 -26.45 -44.44
C LEU A 197 24.49 -27.28 -43.89
N ALA A 198 25.70 -26.92 -44.31
CA ALA A 198 26.92 -27.69 -44.06
C ALA A 198 27.15 -28.09 -42.59
N ALA A 199 26.93 -27.17 -41.63
CA ALA A 199 27.05 -27.48 -40.20
C ALA A 199 26.02 -28.51 -39.70
N ASP A 200 24.77 -28.43 -40.17
CA ASP A 200 23.70 -29.38 -39.82
C ASP A 200 23.97 -30.76 -40.41
N GLN A 201 24.35 -30.80 -41.70
CA GLN A 201 24.75 -32.03 -42.39
C GLN A 201 25.95 -32.72 -41.73
N SER A 202 26.89 -31.95 -41.15
CA SER A 202 28.03 -32.51 -40.41
C SER A 202 27.64 -33.27 -39.14
N ARG A 203 26.49 -32.91 -38.52
CA ARG A 203 25.99 -33.39 -37.21
C ARG A 203 26.97 -33.32 -36.03
N ALA A 204 28.16 -32.76 -36.23
CA ALA A 204 29.25 -32.73 -35.25
C ALA A 204 29.26 -31.46 -34.40
N LEU A 205 28.68 -30.36 -34.90
CA LEU A 205 28.46 -29.12 -34.15
C LEU A 205 27.11 -29.16 -33.41
N ARG A 206 27.04 -28.50 -32.25
CA ARG A 206 25.83 -28.38 -31.42
C ARG A 206 25.57 -26.91 -31.06
N VAL A 207 24.31 -26.56 -30.83
CA VAL A 207 23.98 -25.26 -30.20
C VAL A 207 24.49 -25.30 -28.75
N GLY A 208 25.18 -24.25 -28.31
CA GLY A 208 25.90 -24.22 -27.03
C GLY A 208 27.35 -24.69 -27.09
N ASP A 209 27.88 -25.06 -28.25
CA ASP A 209 29.32 -25.21 -28.46
C ASP A 209 30.01 -23.83 -28.49
N ALA A 210 31.05 -23.67 -27.68
CA ALA A 210 31.99 -22.55 -27.77
C ALA A 210 33.09 -22.86 -28.78
N ILE A 211 33.30 -21.96 -29.75
CA ILE A 211 34.36 -22.05 -30.76
C ILE A 211 35.65 -21.50 -30.16
N LEU A 212 36.63 -22.38 -29.96
CA LEU A 212 37.95 -22.05 -29.43
C LEU A 212 38.93 -21.68 -30.54
N SER A 213 38.87 -22.33 -31.71
CA SER A 213 39.71 -21.97 -32.86
C SER A 213 39.04 -22.24 -34.22
N VAL A 214 39.50 -21.54 -35.26
CA VAL A 214 39.08 -21.70 -36.66
C VAL A 214 40.31 -21.80 -37.56
N ASN A 215 40.48 -22.93 -38.24
CA ASN A 215 41.64 -23.25 -39.08
C ASN A 215 43.01 -23.03 -38.38
N GLY A 216 43.06 -23.18 -37.04
CA GLY A 216 44.25 -22.95 -36.22
C GLY A 216 44.36 -21.53 -35.63
N ASN A 217 43.54 -20.58 -36.05
CA ASN A 217 43.46 -19.26 -35.41
C ASN A 217 42.63 -19.36 -34.12
N ASP A 218 43.23 -19.05 -32.97
CA ASP A 218 42.53 -18.99 -31.68
C ASP A 218 41.50 -17.84 -31.67
N LEU A 219 40.30 -18.10 -31.13
CA LEU A 219 39.20 -17.14 -30.98
C LEU A 219 38.77 -16.90 -29.53
N ARG A 220 39.44 -17.49 -28.53
CA ARG A 220 39.08 -17.35 -27.10
C ARG A 220 39.00 -15.88 -26.65
N GLU A 221 39.92 -15.06 -27.14
CA GLU A 221 40.05 -13.63 -26.85
C GLU A 221 39.60 -12.73 -28.01
N ALA A 222 38.98 -13.29 -29.05
CA ALA A 222 38.55 -12.53 -30.22
C ALA A 222 37.28 -11.71 -29.94
N THR A 223 37.12 -10.59 -30.65
CA THR A 223 35.85 -9.87 -30.69
C THR A 223 34.82 -10.59 -31.58
N HIS A 224 33.55 -10.25 -31.43
CA HIS A 224 32.48 -10.80 -32.27
C HIS A 224 32.80 -10.69 -33.78
N ASP A 225 33.20 -9.50 -34.23
CA ASP A 225 33.49 -9.24 -35.64
C ASP A 225 34.73 -9.99 -36.14
N MET A 226 35.77 -10.13 -35.31
CA MET A 226 36.95 -10.94 -35.65
C MET A 226 36.56 -12.42 -35.85
N ALA A 227 35.68 -12.96 -35.02
CA ALA A 227 35.16 -14.32 -35.17
C ALA A 227 34.31 -14.49 -36.43
N VAL A 228 33.42 -13.53 -36.73
CA VAL A 228 32.64 -13.51 -37.98
C VAL A 228 33.57 -13.44 -39.20
N GLN A 229 34.62 -12.61 -39.16
CA GLN A 229 35.61 -12.50 -40.23
C GLN A 229 36.41 -13.80 -40.40
N ALA A 230 36.83 -14.46 -39.31
CA ALA A 230 37.54 -15.74 -39.37
C ALA A 230 36.69 -16.84 -40.04
N LEU A 231 35.43 -16.98 -39.64
CA LEU A 231 34.49 -17.97 -40.20
C LEU A 231 34.12 -17.68 -41.68
N LYS A 232 34.07 -16.40 -42.07
CA LYS A 232 33.91 -15.98 -43.48
C LYS A 232 35.17 -16.26 -44.31
N LYS A 233 36.36 -15.92 -43.79
CA LYS A 233 37.66 -16.06 -44.48
C LYS A 233 38.14 -17.52 -44.59
N ALA A 234 37.70 -18.42 -43.69
CA ALA A 234 37.91 -19.85 -43.85
C ALA A 234 37.35 -20.32 -45.20
N GLY A 235 38.09 -21.14 -45.94
CA GLY A 235 37.79 -21.50 -47.33
C GLY A 235 36.66 -22.53 -47.50
N LYS A 236 36.75 -23.33 -48.56
CA LYS A 236 35.82 -24.46 -48.82
C LYS A 236 35.84 -25.49 -47.68
N GLU A 237 36.95 -25.62 -46.95
CA GLU A 237 37.04 -26.42 -45.73
C GLU A 237 37.27 -25.53 -44.49
N VAL A 238 36.57 -25.86 -43.41
CA VAL A 238 36.69 -25.24 -42.09
C VAL A 238 36.95 -26.30 -41.03
N THR A 239 38.09 -26.23 -40.35
CA THR A 239 38.37 -26.98 -39.12
C THR A 239 38.07 -26.08 -37.93
N LEU A 240 37.21 -26.55 -37.04
CA LEU A 240 36.79 -25.86 -35.81
C LEU A 240 37.26 -26.67 -34.61
N GLU A 241 37.78 -26.03 -33.58
CA GLU A 241 37.95 -26.66 -32.26
C GLU A 241 36.88 -26.10 -31.33
N VAL A 242 36.02 -26.97 -30.80
CA VAL A 242 34.85 -26.57 -30.02
C VAL A 242 34.81 -27.27 -28.66
N LYS A 243 34.29 -26.58 -27.65
CA LYS A 243 33.97 -27.15 -26.33
C LYS A 243 32.50 -26.93 -26.02
N TYR A 244 31.79 -27.99 -25.65
CA TYR A 244 30.38 -27.88 -25.26
C TYR A 244 30.27 -27.33 -23.84
N ILE A 245 29.57 -26.21 -23.64
CA ILE A 245 29.46 -25.56 -22.31
C ILE A 245 28.01 -25.63 -21.82
N ARG A 246 27.70 -26.70 -21.07
CA ARG A 246 26.36 -26.96 -20.51
C ARG A 246 25.78 -25.77 -19.72
N GLU A 247 26.64 -25.07 -18.98
CA GLU A 247 26.28 -23.96 -18.09
C GLU A 247 25.91 -22.65 -18.80
N VAL A 248 26.08 -22.55 -20.13
CA VAL A 248 25.70 -21.36 -20.91
C VAL A 248 24.20 -21.33 -21.26
N SER A 249 23.47 -22.42 -20.97
CA SER A 249 22.02 -22.54 -21.12
C SER A 249 21.14 -21.41 -20.53
N PRO A 250 21.55 -20.60 -19.51
CA PRO A 250 20.83 -19.41 -19.08
C PRO A 250 20.85 -18.25 -20.09
N LEU A 251 21.93 -18.11 -20.87
CA LEU A 251 22.21 -16.92 -21.71
C LEU A 251 21.43 -16.88 -23.03
N PHE A 252 20.70 -17.93 -23.37
CA PHE A 252 19.77 -17.95 -24.51
C PHE A 252 18.35 -17.50 -24.16
N LYS A 253 18.07 -17.20 -22.89
CA LYS A 253 16.75 -16.75 -22.44
C LYS A 253 16.61 -15.24 -22.62
N LYS A 254 15.44 -14.77 -23.11
CA LYS A 254 15.06 -13.35 -23.05
C LYS A 254 15.16 -12.89 -21.58
N PRO A 255 15.51 -11.62 -21.28
CA PRO A 255 15.40 -11.10 -19.92
C PRO A 255 13.94 -11.24 -19.47
N SER A 256 13.72 -11.74 -18.25
CA SER A 256 12.37 -11.84 -17.72
C SER A 256 11.84 -10.45 -17.42
N LEU A 257 10.65 -10.16 -17.93
CA LEU A 257 10.04 -8.84 -17.79
C LEU A 257 9.49 -8.61 -16.37
N VAL A 258 9.23 -9.68 -15.61
CA VAL A 258 8.53 -9.63 -14.32
C VAL A 258 9.38 -10.14 -13.15
N ALA A 259 10.47 -10.89 -13.39
CA ALA A 259 11.46 -11.17 -12.34
C ALA A 259 12.14 -9.90 -11.84
N ASP A 260 12.46 -8.98 -12.76
CA ASP A 260 13.17 -7.72 -12.54
C ASP A 260 12.40 -6.69 -11.68
N LEU A 261 11.17 -7.00 -11.23
CA LEU A 261 10.45 -6.21 -10.24
C LEU A 261 11.23 -6.19 -8.90
N PRO A 262 11.63 -5.03 -8.37
CA PRO A 262 12.32 -4.95 -7.10
C PRO A 262 11.31 -5.18 -5.96
N TRP A 263 11.29 -6.40 -5.43
CA TRP A 263 10.42 -6.82 -4.31
C TRP A 263 11.00 -7.98 -3.49
N ASP A 264 12.05 -8.66 -3.99
CA ASP A 264 12.59 -9.88 -3.36
C ASP A 264 13.42 -9.62 -2.09
N GLY A 265 13.70 -8.34 -1.77
CA GLY A 265 14.25 -7.94 -0.48
C GLY A 265 13.26 -8.06 0.69
N VAL A 266 11.94 -8.05 0.41
CA VAL A 266 10.89 -8.01 1.44
C VAL A 266 10.56 -9.42 1.98
N ARG A 267 11.56 -10.11 2.52
CA ARG A 267 11.36 -11.31 3.35
C ARG A 267 11.54 -10.94 4.83
N PRO A 268 10.47 -10.97 5.64
CA PRO A 268 10.61 -10.88 7.09
C PRO A 268 11.53 -11.99 7.60
N GLN A 269 12.56 -11.65 8.38
CA GLN A 269 13.38 -12.63 9.08
C GLN A 269 12.59 -13.22 10.25
N SER A 270 11.85 -14.30 10.00
CA SER A 270 11.21 -15.09 11.04
C SER A 270 12.30 -15.81 11.88
N PRO A 271 12.44 -15.56 13.19
CA PRO A 271 13.42 -16.24 14.02
C PRO A 271 13.02 -17.70 14.23
N SER A 272 13.65 -18.61 13.49
CA SER A 272 13.38 -20.04 13.60
C SER A 272 14.04 -20.65 14.85
N TYR A 273 13.22 -20.91 15.87
CA TYR A 273 13.60 -21.70 17.04
C TYR A 273 13.78 -23.18 16.67
N SER A 274 15.03 -23.57 16.35
CA SER A 274 15.45 -24.97 16.30
C SER A 274 16.92 -25.07 16.71
N GLY A 275 17.18 -25.35 17.98
CA GLY A 275 18.52 -25.49 18.51
C GLY A 275 19.13 -26.87 18.19
N SER A 276 20.17 -26.88 17.37
CA SER A 276 21.15 -27.97 17.26
C SER A 276 22.43 -27.42 16.64
N GLU A 277 23.50 -27.35 17.42
CA GLU A 277 24.83 -26.92 16.94
C GLU A 277 25.56 -28.09 16.26
N ASP A 278 25.68 -28.07 14.93
CA ASP A 278 26.78 -28.77 14.24
C ASP A 278 27.04 -28.20 12.82
N SER A 279 28.29 -28.32 12.39
CA SER A 279 28.76 -28.42 11.00
C SER A 279 28.46 -27.22 10.07
N GLY A 280 29.42 -26.30 10.03
CA GLY A 280 29.46 -25.20 9.07
C GLY A 280 29.61 -25.67 7.62
N SER A 281 28.71 -25.22 6.75
CA SER A 281 28.83 -25.31 5.28
C SER A 281 27.92 -24.26 4.63
N PRO A 282 28.38 -23.49 3.62
CA PRO A 282 27.59 -22.45 2.98
C PRO A 282 26.50 -23.07 2.08
N LYS A 283 25.32 -23.31 2.64
CA LYS A 283 24.14 -23.79 1.91
C LYS A 283 23.63 -22.70 0.96
N HIS A 284 24.15 -22.68 -0.27
CA HIS A 284 23.54 -21.95 -1.38
C HIS A 284 22.06 -22.35 -1.49
N SER A 285 21.15 -21.41 -1.20
CA SER A 285 19.71 -21.58 -1.35
C SER A 285 19.31 -21.50 -2.83
N SER A 286 19.64 -22.55 -3.58
CA SER A 286 19.19 -22.73 -4.96
C SER A 286 17.67 -22.85 -5.01
N SER A 287 17.01 -21.72 -5.27
CA SER A 287 15.56 -21.66 -5.46
C SER A 287 15.16 -22.45 -6.71
N SER A 288 14.68 -23.68 -6.50
CA SER A 288 14.05 -24.49 -7.54
C SER A 288 12.90 -23.69 -8.15
N SER A 289 12.93 -23.56 -9.48
CA SER A 289 12.28 -22.45 -10.15
C SER A 289 10.75 -22.57 -10.20
N PRO A 290 9.97 -21.63 -9.64
CA PRO A 290 8.71 -21.26 -10.26
C PRO A 290 8.98 -20.64 -11.66
N SER A 291 7.94 -20.46 -12.47
CA SER A 291 8.05 -19.81 -13.78
C SER A 291 8.77 -18.47 -13.68
N LYS A 292 9.83 -18.26 -14.50
CA LYS A 292 10.69 -17.07 -14.41
C LYS A 292 9.93 -15.76 -14.57
N ASP A 293 8.82 -15.78 -15.31
CA ASP A 293 8.02 -14.60 -15.64
C ASP A 293 6.85 -14.35 -14.67
N ARG A 294 6.93 -14.89 -13.44
CA ARG A 294 5.92 -14.72 -12.38
C ARG A 294 6.51 -14.10 -11.10
N LYS A 295 5.92 -12.99 -10.64
CA LYS A 295 6.21 -12.35 -9.34
C LYS A 295 5.08 -12.64 -8.36
N VAL A 296 5.42 -12.85 -7.08
CA VAL A 296 4.46 -12.98 -5.99
C VAL A 296 4.75 -11.88 -4.97
N ILE A 297 3.80 -10.97 -4.79
CA ILE A 297 3.84 -9.86 -3.84
C ILE A 297 3.02 -10.26 -2.62
N SER A 298 3.60 -10.24 -1.42
CA SER A 298 2.80 -10.32 -0.18
C SER A 298 2.14 -8.99 0.09
N LEU A 299 0.86 -8.99 0.50
CA LEU A 299 0.07 -7.80 0.78
C LEU A 299 0.23 -7.27 2.22
N LYS A 300 0.94 -8.00 3.10
CA LYS A 300 1.10 -7.65 4.52
C LYS A 300 1.80 -6.30 4.66
N MET A 301 1.10 -5.30 5.22
CA MET A 301 1.57 -3.92 5.39
C MET A 301 1.99 -3.21 4.10
N CYS A 302 1.53 -3.66 2.93
CA CYS A 302 1.54 -2.85 1.72
C CYS A 302 0.48 -1.74 1.83
N PHE A 303 0.50 -0.78 0.91
CA PHE A 303 -0.65 0.08 0.67
C PHE A 303 -0.91 0.23 -0.83
N ILE A 304 -2.19 0.40 -1.17
CA ILE A 304 -2.62 0.69 -2.53
C ILE A 304 -3.18 2.11 -2.55
N SER A 305 -2.71 2.92 -3.50
CA SER A 305 -3.14 4.29 -3.72
C SER A 305 -3.51 4.54 -5.18
N ARG A 306 -4.06 5.73 -5.47
CA ARG A 306 -4.37 6.20 -6.83
C ARG A 306 -3.95 7.66 -6.97
N ASN A 307 -3.25 8.05 -8.03
CA ASN A 307 -2.88 9.47 -8.22
C ASN A 307 -2.11 10.02 -7.00
N LEU A 308 -1.04 9.31 -6.60
CA LEU A 308 -0.12 9.68 -5.51
C LEU A 308 1.24 10.08 -6.08
N SER A 309 1.85 9.23 -6.92
CA SER A 309 3.07 9.54 -7.66
C SER A 309 2.81 9.73 -9.17
N MET A 310 1.76 9.10 -9.71
CA MET A 310 1.48 9.08 -11.15
C MET A 310 0.14 9.76 -11.48
N PRO A 311 0.11 10.85 -12.28
CA PRO A 311 -1.13 11.56 -12.59
C PRO A 311 -2.08 10.71 -13.46
N ASP A 312 -3.27 10.43 -12.94
CA ASP A 312 -4.26 9.55 -13.59
C ASP A 312 -5.51 10.32 -14.05
N LEU A 313 -5.45 10.88 -15.25
CA LEU A 313 -6.57 11.59 -15.89
C LEU A 313 -7.73 10.67 -16.31
N GLU A 314 -7.52 9.35 -16.34
CA GLU A 314 -8.49 8.37 -16.85
C GLU A 314 -9.14 7.54 -15.73
N ASN A 315 -8.69 7.69 -14.48
CA ASN A 315 -9.05 6.88 -13.31
C ASN A 315 -8.76 5.37 -13.48
N ARG A 316 -7.78 5.01 -14.33
CA ARG A 316 -7.43 3.63 -14.71
C ARG A 316 -6.21 3.06 -13.99
N LEU A 317 -5.46 3.88 -13.27
CA LEU A 317 -4.21 3.51 -12.61
C LEU A 317 -4.43 3.15 -11.13
N LEU A 318 -3.59 2.22 -10.66
CA LEU A 318 -3.46 1.77 -9.28
C LEU A 318 -1.96 1.71 -8.95
N GLU A 319 -1.57 2.27 -7.82
CA GLU A 319 -0.19 2.23 -7.33
C GLU A 319 -0.15 1.31 -6.10
N LEU A 320 0.47 0.13 -6.21
CA LEU A 320 0.69 -0.78 -5.08
C LEU A 320 2.12 -0.62 -4.56
N HIS A 321 2.26 -0.18 -3.31
CA HIS A 321 3.54 0.15 -2.70
C HIS A 321 3.92 -0.86 -1.61
N SER A 322 5.22 -1.11 -1.48
CA SER A 322 5.82 -2.05 -0.54
C SER A 322 5.79 -1.56 0.91
N PRO A 323 5.96 -2.48 1.89
CA PRO A 323 6.03 -2.10 3.31
C PRO A 323 7.32 -1.34 3.69
N ASP A 324 8.33 -1.32 2.82
CA ASP A 324 9.52 -0.48 2.98
C ASP A 324 9.38 0.91 2.37
N GLY A 325 8.28 1.19 1.64
CA GLY A 325 8.04 2.46 0.94
C GLY A 325 8.90 2.69 -0.32
N GLN A 326 9.87 1.81 -0.61
CA GLN A 326 10.87 2.01 -1.68
C GLN A 326 10.43 1.47 -3.04
N HIS A 327 9.42 0.59 -3.08
CA HIS A 327 9.06 -0.16 -4.27
C HIS A 327 7.59 0.05 -4.64
N THR A 328 7.33 0.53 -5.85
CA THR A 328 5.98 0.82 -6.35
C THR A 328 5.69 0.00 -7.62
N VAL A 329 4.53 -0.65 -7.65
CA VAL A 329 4.00 -1.40 -8.80
C VAL A 329 2.80 -0.63 -9.34
N VAL A 330 2.99 0.03 -10.49
CA VAL A 330 1.90 0.77 -11.16
C VAL A 330 1.18 -0.17 -12.12
N LEU A 331 -0.11 -0.36 -11.88
CA LEU A 331 -1.00 -1.23 -12.63
C LEU A 331 -2.07 -0.39 -13.34
N ARG A 332 -2.28 -0.63 -14.64
CA ARG A 332 -3.36 -0.04 -15.42
C ARG A 332 -4.43 -1.07 -15.71
N CYS A 333 -5.67 -0.73 -15.39
CA CYS A 333 -6.84 -1.52 -15.75
C CYS A 333 -7.43 -1.07 -17.10
N LYS A 334 -8.31 -1.89 -17.68
CA LYS A 334 -9.02 -1.60 -18.93
C LYS A 334 -9.78 -0.26 -18.89
N ASP A 335 -10.49 -0.01 -17.79
CA ASP A 335 -11.43 1.08 -17.60
C ASP A 335 -11.53 1.45 -16.10
N GLY A 336 -12.07 2.63 -15.80
CA GLY A 336 -12.19 3.15 -14.42
C GLY A 336 -13.03 2.29 -13.47
N PRO A 337 -14.19 1.72 -13.89
CA PRO A 337 -14.93 0.76 -13.08
C PRO A 337 -14.12 -0.50 -12.74
N SER A 338 -13.37 -1.05 -13.70
CA SER A 338 -12.46 -2.17 -13.47
C SER A 338 -11.34 -1.80 -12.48
N ALA A 339 -10.75 -0.60 -12.61
CA ALA A 339 -9.76 -0.08 -11.66
C ALA A 339 -10.31 0.09 -10.25
N SER A 340 -11.48 0.70 -10.07
CA SER A 340 -12.11 0.84 -8.76
C SER A 340 -12.49 -0.51 -8.15
N SER A 341 -12.88 -1.49 -8.98
CA SER A 341 -13.16 -2.85 -8.54
C SER A 341 -11.89 -3.61 -8.12
N TRP A 342 -10.77 -3.44 -8.83
CA TRP A 342 -9.46 -3.99 -8.45
C TRP A 342 -8.90 -3.32 -7.19
N PHE A 343 -9.03 -2.00 -7.08
CA PHE A 343 -8.67 -1.21 -5.90
C PHE A 343 -9.33 -1.77 -4.65
N THR A 344 -10.67 -1.87 -4.64
CA THR A 344 -11.44 -2.34 -3.49
C THR A 344 -11.05 -3.76 -3.08
N ALA A 345 -10.77 -4.64 -4.05
CA ALA A 345 -10.37 -6.03 -3.75
C ALA A 345 -8.98 -6.10 -3.08
N ILE A 346 -7.99 -5.36 -3.60
CA ILE A 346 -6.63 -5.32 -3.03
C ILE A 346 -6.63 -4.63 -1.66
N HIS A 347 -7.31 -3.47 -1.54
CA HIS A 347 -7.45 -2.71 -0.30
C HIS A 347 -8.12 -3.55 0.80
N THR A 348 -9.23 -4.24 0.48
CA THR A 348 -9.92 -5.16 1.40
C THR A 348 -8.99 -6.27 1.92
N ASN A 349 -8.16 -6.86 1.06
CA ASN A 349 -7.25 -7.93 1.49
C ASN A 349 -6.11 -7.39 2.37
N ILE A 350 -5.53 -6.23 2.02
CA ILE A 350 -4.55 -5.52 2.86
C ILE A 350 -5.15 -5.22 4.24
N ALA A 351 -6.32 -4.61 4.28
CA ALA A 351 -6.99 -4.21 5.53
C ALA A 351 -7.39 -5.42 6.39
N ALA A 352 -7.74 -6.56 5.78
CA ALA A 352 -8.00 -7.83 6.46
C ALA A 352 -6.74 -8.53 7.04
N LEU A 353 -5.54 -8.01 6.75
CA LEU A 353 -4.27 -8.44 7.36
C LEU A 353 -3.82 -7.54 8.52
N LEU A 354 -4.35 -6.32 8.64
CA LEU A 354 -3.95 -5.35 9.67
C LEU A 354 -4.19 -5.86 11.11
N PRO A 355 -5.34 -6.46 11.51
CA PRO A 355 -5.55 -6.89 12.89
C PRO A 355 -4.56 -7.98 13.34
N HIS A 356 -4.29 -8.95 12.45
CA HIS A 356 -3.31 -10.01 12.69
C HIS A 356 -1.89 -9.45 12.78
N THR A 357 -1.58 -8.42 11.99
CA THR A 357 -0.26 -7.78 12.00
C THR A 357 -0.05 -6.91 13.24
N LEU A 358 -1.06 -6.15 13.66
CA LEU A 358 -1.05 -5.38 14.91
C LEU A 358 -0.83 -6.30 16.12
N ALA A 359 -1.56 -7.41 16.20
CA ALA A 359 -1.39 -8.41 17.26
C ALA A 359 0.03 -9.02 17.26
N HIS A 360 0.57 -9.35 16.09
CA HIS A 360 1.94 -9.85 15.94
C HIS A 360 3.00 -8.83 16.36
N ILE A 361 2.83 -7.55 16.02
CA ILE A 361 3.75 -6.47 16.42
C ILE A 361 3.71 -6.29 17.94
N ASN A 362 2.52 -6.19 18.55
CA ASN A 362 2.38 -6.06 20.00
C ASN A 362 2.97 -7.26 20.75
N ALA A 363 2.80 -8.48 20.24
CA ALA A 363 3.44 -9.67 20.81
C ALA A 363 4.98 -9.64 20.67
N TYR A 364 5.51 -9.23 19.52
CA TYR A 364 6.96 -9.11 19.28
C TYR A 364 7.63 -8.03 20.15
N LEU A 365 6.97 -6.90 20.35
CA LEU A 365 7.41 -5.83 21.24
C LEU A 365 7.30 -6.24 22.73
N GLY A 366 6.16 -6.84 23.12
CA GLY A 366 5.89 -7.28 24.50
C GLY A 366 6.70 -8.50 24.95
N ALA A 367 7.23 -9.32 24.02
CA ALA A 367 8.10 -10.45 24.33
C ALA A 367 9.53 -10.04 24.75
N SER A 368 9.73 -8.83 25.29
CA SER A 368 11.00 -8.40 25.88
C SER A 368 10.92 -8.51 27.40
N SER A 369 11.73 -9.38 28.01
CA SER A 369 11.95 -9.35 29.47
C SER A 369 12.76 -8.12 29.92
N ALA A 370 13.42 -7.44 28.97
CA ALA A 370 14.12 -6.18 29.21
C ALA A 370 13.17 -4.99 28.97
N ALA A 371 12.73 -4.41 30.09
CA ALA A 371 11.96 -3.16 30.26
C ALA A 371 10.53 -3.10 29.66
N PRO A 372 9.53 -2.55 30.40
CA PRO A 372 8.15 -2.40 29.93
C PRO A 372 7.96 -1.14 29.05
N THR A 373 8.98 -0.77 28.26
CA THR A 373 9.10 0.56 27.63
C THR A 373 8.68 0.60 26.16
N HIS A 374 8.39 -0.53 25.52
CA HIS A 374 7.90 -0.54 24.15
C HIS A 374 6.40 -0.22 24.08
N PRO A 375 5.94 0.61 23.12
CA PRO A 375 4.55 1.05 23.06
C PRO A 375 3.59 -0.08 22.66
N HIS A 376 2.50 -0.26 23.42
CA HIS A 376 1.38 -1.07 22.98
C HIS A 376 0.58 -0.33 21.91
N LEU A 377 0.56 -0.85 20.68
CA LEU A 377 -0.16 -0.23 19.56
C LEU A 377 -1.67 -0.49 19.63
N LYS A 378 -2.46 0.53 19.30
CA LYS A 378 -3.92 0.44 19.12
C LYS A 378 -4.34 0.54 17.65
N HIS A 379 -3.56 1.25 16.82
CA HIS A 379 -3.78 1.33 15.38
C HIS A 379 -2.45 1.51 14.62
N ILE A 380 -2.37 1.04 13.38
CA ILE A 380 -1.23 1.24 12.48
C ILE A 380 -1.68 1.16 11.03
N GLY A 381 -1.10 1.98 10.16
CA GLY A 381 -1.30 1.89 8.71
C GLY A 381 -0.60 3.00 7.96
N TRP A 382 -0.66 2.91 6.63
CA TRP A 382 -0.14 3.93 5.73
C TRP A 382 -1.13 5.08 5.53
N LEU A 383 -0.59 6.28 5.37
CA LEU A 383 -1.28 7.53 5.07
C LEU A 383 -0.49 8.30 4.01
N ALA A 384 -1.15 9.26 3.37
CA ALA A 384 -0.52 10.22 2.47
C ALA A 384 -0.42 11.58 3.16
N GLU A 385 0.73 11.92 3.74
CA GLU A 385 0.96 13.19 4.43
C GLU A 385 1.20 14.33 3.43
N GLN A 386 0.49 15.44 3.59
CA GLN A 386 0.66 16.64 2.78
C GLN A 386 1.91 17.41 3.21
N VAL A 387 2.85 17.55 2.28
CA VAL A 387 4.07 18.35 2.41
C VAL A 387 3.95 19.61 1.58
N GLN A 388 4.34 20.74 2.17
CA GLN A 388 4.40 22.04 1.51
C GLN A 388 5.78 22.22 0.87
N LEU A 389 5.84 22.23 -0.46
CA LEU A 389 7.07 22.44 -1.22
C LEU A 389 7.42 23.94 -1.34
N GLU A 390 8.69 24.21 -1.61
CA GLU A 390 9.14 25.55 -2.03
C GLU A 390 8.35 26.01 -3.27
N GLY A 391 8.01 27.30 -3.29
CA GLY A 391 7.11 27.86 -4.32
C GLY A 391 5.61 27.58 -4.09
N GLY A 392 5.22 27.09 -2.90
CA GLY A 392 3.80 27.03 -2.49
C GLY A 392 2.99 25.87 -3.06
N ARG A 393 3.63 24.93 -3.77
CA ARG A 393 2.99 23.70 -4.23
C ARG A 393 2.80 22.71 -3.09
N GLN A 394 1.73 21.93 -3.13
CA GLN A 394 1.47 20.85 -2.18
C GLN A 394 1.69 19.50 -2.89
N GLN A 395 2.36 18.57 -2.21
CA GLN A 395 2.57 17.21 -2.65
C GLN A 395 2.31 16.28 -1.47
N TYR A 396 1.76 15.08 -1.72
CA TYR A 396 1.66 14.06 -0.69
C TYR A 396 2.89 13.15 -0.70
N ARG A 397 3.41 12.79 0.49
CA ARG A 397 4.37 11.69 0.67
C ARG A 397 3.68 10.53 1.42
N PRO A 398 4.05 9.27 1.15
CA PRO A 398 3.61 8.17 2.01
C PRO A 398 4.27 8.26 3.38
N VAL A 399 3.52 7.91 4.43
CA VAL A 399 4.01 7.81 5.81
C VAL A 399 3.27 6.66 6.52
N VAL A 400 3.95 5.92 7.39
CA VAL A 400 3.31 5.01 8.33
C VAL A 400 2.99 5.76 9.61
N MET A 401 1.71 5.83 9.96
CA MET A 401 1.28 6.29 11.28
C MET A 401 1.02 5.08 12.19
N ALA A 402 1.45 5.17 13.45
CA ALA A 402 1.11 4.23 14.50
C ALA A 402 0.57 4.98 15.73
N LEU A 403 -0.55 4.50 16.29
CA LEU A 403 -1.15 5.03 17.51
C LEU A 403 -0.82 4.09 18.68
N THR A 404 -0.20 4.63 19.72
CA THR A 404 0.13 3.92 20.97
C THR A 404 -0.98 4.14 22.01
N GLU A 405 -0.72 3.85 23.29
CA GLU A 405 -1.58 4.24 24.41
C GLU A 405 -1.46 5.72 24.81
N LYS A 406 -0.40 6.41 24.34
CA LYS A 406 -0.04 7.76 24.79
C LYS A 406 0.37 8.71 23.66
N ASP A 407 0.75 8.20 22.50
CA ASP A 407 1.45 8.93 21.43
C ASP A 407 0.96 8.53 20.03
N ILE A 408 1.16 9.46 19.09
CA ILE A 408 1.20 9.22 17.65
C ILE A 408 2.66 9.14 17.24
N LEU A 409 3.03 8.10 16.50
CA LEU A 409 4.36 7.91 15.92
C LEU A 409 4.26 7.93 14.39
N LEU A 410 5.18 8.64 13.72
CA LEU A 410 5.31 8.63 12.26
C LEU A 410 6.63 7.98 11.83
N PHE A 411 6.59 7.17 10.77
CA PHE A 411 7.75 6.51 10.17
C PHE A 411 7.71 6.60 8.63
N GLU A 412 8.87 6.64 7.98
CA GLU A 412 8.98 6.64 6.51
C GLU A 412 8.62 5.27 5.90
N SER A 413 8.85 4.20 6.66
CA SER A 413 8.64 2.81 6.28
C SER A 413 8.10 2.02 7.47
N VAL A 414 7.61 0.78 7.26
CA VAL A 414 7.07 -0.05 8.35
C VAL A 414 8.22 -0.55 9.24
N PRO A 415 8.27 -0.18 10.54
CA PRO A 415 9.33 -0.61 11.44
C PRO A 415 9.23 -2.12 11.76
N TRP A 416 10.16 -2.90 11.22
CA TRP A 416 10.22 -4.36 11.42
C TRP A 416 11.14 -4.81 12.57
N SER A 417 12.04 -3.96 13.06
CA SER A 417 12.93 -4.26 14.20
C SER A 417 12.60 -3.39 15.42
N ARG A 418 12.99 -3.85 16.62
CA ARG A 418 12.83 -3.07 17.87
C ARG A 418 13.61 -1.75 17.86
N GLU A 419 14.73 -1.70 17.13
CA GLU A 419 15.52 -0.48 16.91
C GLU A 419 14.74 0.52 16.05
N SER A 420 14.16 0.08 14.92
CA SER A 420 13.31 0.94 14.08
C SER A 420 12.12 1.51 14.86
N TRP A 421 11.52 0.72 15.77
CA TRP A 421 10.45 1.18 16.67
C TRP A 421 10.89 2.25 17.68
N SER A 422 12.19 2.38 17.96
CA SER A 422 12.75 3.40 18.86
C SER A 422 13.15 4.70 18.17
N ILE A 423 13.13 4.73 16.82
CA ILE A 423 13.54 5.89 16.00
C ILE A 423 12.40 6.29 15.03
N PRO A 424 11.26 6.79 15.54
CA PRO A 424 10.26 7.43 14.69
C PRO A 424 10.81 8.74 14.09
N LEU A 425 10.28 9.15 12.94
CA LEU A 425 10.52 10.48 12.36
C LEU A 425 10.04 11.60 13.30
N LEU A 426 8.92 11.34 13.97
CA LEU A 426 8.18 12.31 14.78
C LEU A 426 7.28 11.57 15.80
N THR A 427 7.23 12.11 17.01
CA THR A 427 6.42 11.61 18.13
C THR A 427 5.56 12.76 18.67
N HIS A 428 4.24 12.58 18.69
CA HIS A 428 3.28 13.56 19.20
C HIS A 428 2.42 12.96 20.34
N PRO A 429 2.46 13.50 21.57
CA PRO A 429 1.62 13.00 22.65
C PRO A 429 0.14 13.19 22.34
N LEU A 430 -0.67 12.14 22.49
CA LEU A 430 -2.11 12.15 22.19
C LEU A 430 -2.84 13.25 22.94
N LEU A 431 -2.58 13.44 24.24
CA LEU A 431 -3.22 14.52 25.01
C LEU A 431 -2.88 15.93 24.50
N ALA A 432 -1.68 16.12 23.95
CA ALA A 432 -1.26 17.37 23.35
C ALA A 432 -1.67 17.49 21.86
N THR A 433 -2.42 16.53 21.31
CA THR A 433 -2.80 16.46 19.90
C THR A 433 -4.32 16.52 19.73
N ARG A 434 -4.79 17.30 18.75
CA ARG A 434 -6.21 17.42 18.40
C ARG A 434 -6.46 17.13 16.93
N LEU A 435 -7.48 16.32 16.66
CA LEU A 435 -8.12 16.27 15.34
C LEU A 435 -8.87 17.59 15.11
N VAL A 436 -8.62 18.27 13.98
CA VAL A 436 -9.21 19.59 13.68
C VAL A 436 -9.92 19.68 12.33
N HIS A 437 -9.71 18.71 11.44
CA HIS A 437 -10.47 18.58 10.19
C HIS A 437 -10.65 17.09 9.85
N SER A 438 -11.76 16.77 9.17
CA SER A 438 -12.06 15.47 8.57
C SER A 438 -13.12 15.67 7.49
N GLY A 439 -12.81 15.42 6.22
CA GLY A 439 -13.74 15.64 5.13
C GLY A 439 -13.11 15.53 3.74
N SER A 440 -13.78 16.09 2.73
CA SER A 440 -13.22 16.29 1.40
C SER A 440 -12.48 17.62 1.29
N SER A 441 -11.34 17.62 0.57
CA SER A 441 -10.65 18.84 0.16
C SER A 441 -11.54 19.66 -0.80
N GLY A 442 -12.24 20.67 -0.27
CA GLY A 442 -13.10 21.57 -1.07
C GLY A 442 -14.52 21.79 -0.53
N GLY A 443 -14.92 21.13 0.55
CA GLY A 443 -16.18 21.41 1.26
C GLY A 443 -17.47 20.89 0.57
N SER A 444 -17.39 20.45 -0.68
CA SER A 444 -18.41 19.63 -1.35
C SER A 444 -17.77 18.33 -1.87
N PRO A 445 -18.51 17.20 -1.91
CA PRO A 445 -17.98 15.92 -2.39
C PRO A 445 -18.11 15.83 -3.91
N SER A 446 -17.12 16.36 -4.64
CA SER A 446 -16.94 16.06 -6.06
C SER A 446 -16.27 14.68 -6.24
N GLN A 447 -16.54 14.00 -7.35
CA GLN A 447 -15.74 12.83 -7.73
C GLN A 447 -14.29 13.30 -7.97
N GLY A 448 -13.36 12.83 -7.14
CA GLY A 448 -11.94 13.20 -7.21
C GLY A 448 -11.46 14.22 -6.16
N SER A 449 -12.28 14.64 -5.19
CA SER A 449 -11.77 15.37 -4.01
C SER A 449 -11.01 14.44 -3.06
N ASP A 450 -9.81 14.80 -2.61
CA ASP A 450 -9.06 14.01 -1.62
C ASP A 450 -9.86 13.90 -0.31
N MET A 451 -9.89 12.70 0.27
CA MET A 451 -10.41 12.47 1.62
C MET A 451 -9.28 12.71 2.62
N VAL A 452 -9.40 13.75 3.45
CA VAL A 452 -8.35 14.22 4.34
C VAL A 452 -8.83 14.36 5.77
N PHE A 453 -7.93 14.11 6.71
CA PHE A 453 -8.04 14.59 8.09
C PHE A 453 -6.81 15.41 8.47
N ALA A 454 -6.94 16.28 9.47
CA ALA A 454 -5.82 17.10 9.94
C ALA A 454 -5.65 17.02 11.45
N THR A 455 -4.41 16.83 11.90
CA THR A 455 -4.02 16.93 13.31
C THR A 455 -3.32 18.26 13.59
N ARG A 456 -3.44 18.71 14.84
CA ARG A 456 -2.65 19.80 15.40
C ARG A 456 -2.06 19.37 16.72
N THR A 457 -0.78 19.62 16.92
CA THR A 457 -0.06 19.23 18.14
C THR A 457 0.51 20.45 18.82
N GLY A 458 0.19 20.62 20.10
CA GLY A 458 0.80 21.62 20.95
C GLY A 458 2.22 21.22 21.30
N THR A 459 3.19 22.03 20.90
CA THR A 459 4.62 21.88 21.21
C THR A 459 5.13 23.10 21.98
N SER A 460 6.30 22.99 22.61
CA SER A 460 6.98 24.12 23.25
C SER A 460 7.36 25.24 22.28
N ARG A 461 7.32 25.00 20.96
CA ARG A 461 7.61 25.94 19.87
C ARG A 461 6.33 26.47 19.16
N GLY A 462 5.14 26.16 19.68
CA GLY A 462 3.85 26.53 19.07
C GLY A 462 3.07 25.31 18.56
N ILE A 463 2.21 25.51 17.56
CA ILE A 463 1.32 24.46 17.03
C ILE A 463 1.93 23.86 15.76
N GLU A 464 2.28 22.58 15.80
CA GLU A 464 2.59 21.79 14.61
C GLU A 464 1.28 21.31 13.96
N SER A 465 1.19 21.26 12.63
CA SER A 465 -0.05 20.93 11.90
C SER A 465 0.27 19.99 10.73
N HIS A 466 -0.43 18.86 10.65
CA HIS A 466 -0.29 17.89 9.56
C HIS A 466 -1.65 17.61 8.93
N VAL A 467 -1.68 17.40 7.61
CA VAL A 467 -2.85 16.96 6.86
C VAL A 467 -2.53 15.59 6.25
N PHE A 468 -3.39 14.61 6.51
CA PHE A 468 -3.24 13.24 6.02
C PHE A 468 -4.40 12.90 5.11
N ARG A 469 -4.10 12.56 3.86
CA ARG A 469 -5.01 11.93 2.93
C ARG A 469 -5.12 10.42 3.20
N VAL A 470 -6.32 9.90 2.96
CA VAL A 470 -6.68 8.48 2.98
C VAL A 470 -7.41 8.09 1.70
N GLU A 471 -7.38 6.80 1.35
CA GLU A 471 -7.90 6.33 0.07
C GLU A 471 -9.39 5.93 0.09
N THR A 472 -10.01 5.78 1.27
CA THR A 472 -11.46 5.53 1.39
C THR A 472 -12.12 6.28 2.55
N HIS A 473 -13.44 6.52 2.44
CA HIS A 473 -14.26 7.03 3.55
C HIS A 473 -14.25 6.11 4.79
N TRP A 474 -14.02 4.81 4.59
CA TRP A 474 -13.93 3.85 5.68
C TRP A 474 -12.61 4.04 6.46
N ASP A 475 -11.50 4.24 5.76
CA ASP A 475 -10.22 4.60 6.37
C ASP A 475 -10.33 5.93 7.11
N LEU A 476 -10.98 6.93 6.52
CA LEU A 476 -11.24 8.23 7.17
C LEU A 476 -11.99 8.04 8.50
N SER A 477 -13.06 7.24 8.50
CA SER A 477 -13.82 6.93 9.73
C SER A 477 -13.03 6.05 10.72
N SER A 478 -12.12 5.20 10.25
CA SER A 478 -11.26 4.38 11.11
C SER A 478 -10.24 5.25 11.83
N TRP A 479 -9.45 6.03 11.08
CA TRP A 479 -8.40 6.91 11.62
C TRP A 479 -8.94 7.99 12.55
N THR A 480 -10.00 8.70 12.16
CA THR A 480 -10.57 9.77 12.98
C THR A 480 -11.16 9.24 14.30
N ARG A 481 -11.84 8.09 14.27
CA ARG A 481 -12.33 7.40 15.48
C ARG A 481 -11.17 6.89 16.34
N ALA A 482 -10.15 6.28 15.73
CA ALA A 482 -8.99 5.75 16.45
C ALA A 482 -8.17 6.86 17.14
N LEU A 483 -8.06 8.04 16.51
CA LEU A 483 -7.46 9.23 17.11
C LEU A 483 -8.27 9.75 18.30
N VAL A 484 -9.58 10.01 18.13
CA VAL A 484 -10.43 10.54 19.23
C VAL A 484 -10.48 9.56 20.41
N GLN A 485 -10.73 8.28 20.15
CA GLN A 485 -10.72 7.24 21.19
C GLN A 485 -9.33 7.09 21.84
N GLY A 486 -8.26 7.22 21.06
CA GLY A 486 -6.88 7.22 21.56
C GLY A 486 -6.62 8.36 22.55
N VAL A 487 -7.05 9.58 22.23
CA VAL A 487 -6.95 10.74 23.14
C VAL A 487 -7.75 10.52 24.43
N HIS A 488 -8.96 9.97 24.33
CA HIS A 488 -9.80 9.69 25.51
C HIS A 488 -9.20 8.59 26.41
N THR A 489 -8.75 7.48 25.82
CA THR A 489 -8.08 6.41 26.59
C THR A 489 -6.72 6.86 27.13
N ALA A 490 -5.98 7.72 26.43
CA ALA A 490 -4.76 8.32 26.95
C ALA A 490 -5.04 9.21 28.18
N ALA A 491 -6.18 9.90 28.25
CA ALA A 491 -6.57 10.69 29.42
C ALA A 491 -6.79 9.82 30.65
N GLU A 492 -7.51 8.70 30.48
CA GLU A 492 -7.79 7.73 31.55
C GLU A 492 -6.52 6.99 32.02
N ILE A 493 -5.54 6.76 31.13
CA ILE A 493 -4.25 6.12 31.45
C ILE A 493 -3.26 7.09 32.11
N ILE A 494 -3.19 8.34 31.66
CA ILE A 494 -2.18 9.31 32.13
C ILE A 494 -2.61 9.99 33.44
N GLN A 495 -3.91 10.21 33.64
CA GLN A 495 -4.56 10.85 34.80
C GLN A 495 -4.13 12.30 35.12
N GLU A 496 -2.84 12.66 35.05
CA GLU A 496 -2.38 14.03 35.30
C GLU A 496 -1.18 14.43 34.44
N VAL A 497 -1.06 15.73 34.21
CA VAL A 497 0.09 16.38 33.58
C VAL A 497 0.50 17.57 34.45
N SER A 498 1.77 17.60 34.84
CA SER A 498 2.35 18.66 35.66
C SER A 498 3.39 19.46 34.89
N ILE A 499 3.41 20.78 35.07
CA ILE A 499 4.41 21.70 34.50
C ILE A 499 4.96 22.62 35.59
N GLY A 500 6.27 22.82 35.62
CA GLY A 500 6.91 23.86 36.43
C GLY A 500 6.76 25.22 35.74
N CYS A 501 6.41 26.25 36.51
CA CYS A 501 6.08 27.58 36.00
C CYS A 501 6.20 28.64 37.10
N THR A 502 6.19 29.91 36.74
CA THR A 502 6.21 31.01 37.72
C THR A 502 4.83 31.68 37.81
N LEU A 503 4.30 31.80 39.03
CA LEU A 503 3.06 32.51 39.36
C LEU A 503 3.37 33.57 40.42
N ASN A 504 2.97 34.83 40.21
CA ASN A 504 3.19 35.92 41.17
C ASN A 504 4.65 36.04 41.69
N ARG A 505 5.63 35.78 40.81
CA ARG A 505 7.08 35.72 41.10
C ARG A 505 7.52 34.62 42.08
N GLN A 506 6.72 33.57 42.24
CA GLN A 506 7.07 32.35 42.96
C GLN A 506 7.04 31.19 41.98
N ASP A 507 8.00 30.27 42.11
CA ASP A 507 8.02 29.06 41.30
C ASP A 507 7.05 28.03 41.87
N VAL A 508 6.21 27.51 40.98
CA VAL A 508 5.07 26.65 41.31
C VAL A 508 4.92 25.54 40.28
N ARG A 509 4.34 24.43 40.71
CA ARG A 509 3.91 23.35 39.83
C ARG A 509 2.43 23.50 39.55
N LEU A 510 2.07 23.71 38.28
CA LEU A 510 0.70 23.62 37.81
C LEU A 510 0.42 22.18 37.36
N THR A 511 -0.46 21.50 38.08
CA THR A 511 -0.92 20.14 37.77
C THR A 511 -2.36 20.19 37.25
N LEU A 512 -2.55 19.70 36.03
CA LEU A 512 -3.87 19.39 35.46
C LEU A 512 -4.13 17.90 35.71
N HIS A 513 -5.16 17.57 36.49
CA HIS A 513 -5.58 16.20 36.76
C HIS A 513 -6.97 15.95 36.15
N PHE A 514 -7.17 14.81 35.52
CA PHE A 514 -8.36 14.41 34.76
C PHE A 514 -9.67 14.48 35.59
N GLU A 515 -9.67 13.95 36.82
CA GLU A 515 -10.79 14.15 37.76
C GLU A 515 -10.70 15.46 38.54
N MET A 516 -9.60 15.69 39.27
CA MET A 516 -9.51 16.73 40.31
C MET A 516 -9.42 18.17 39.79
N GLY A 517 -9.23 18.37 38.47
CA GLY A 517 -9.02 19.70 37.90
C GLY A 517 -7.60 20.21 38.14
N PHE A 518 -7.49 21.48 38.47
CA PHE A 518 -6.22 22.20 38.63
C PHE A 518 -5.75 22.13 40.08
N THR A 519 -4.48 21.80 40.31
CA THR A 519 -3.78 22.02 41.57
C THR A 519 -2.53 22.84 41.30
N VAL A 520 -2.24 23.83 42.17
CA VAL A 520 -1.00 24.60 42.15
C VAL A 520 -0.26 24.34 43.46
N THR A 521 0.96 23.82 43.39
CA THR A 521 1.83 23.64 44.58
C THR A 521 3.06 24.53 44.47
N ARG A 522 3.59 25.00 45.61
CA ARG A 522 4.87 25.73 45.64
C ARG A 522 6.04 24.79 45.41
N GLU A 523 7.02 25.24 44.63
CA GLU A 523 8.37 24.68 44.60
C GLU A 523 9.37 25.58 45.38
N PRO A 524 10.42 25.03 46.02
CA PRO A 524 10.69 23.60 46.21
C PRO A 524 9.68 22.93 47.15
N ALA A 525 9.44 21.64 46.93
CA ALA A 525 8.46 20.85 47.66
C ALA A 525 9.04 20.27 48.96
N ASP A 526 9.11 21.10 50.00
CA ASP A 526 9.42 20.67 51.37
C ASP A 526 8.20 20.95 52.30
N PRO A 527 7.52 19.93 52.86
CA PRO A 527 7.76 18.49 52.67
C PRO A 527 7.41 18.00 51.25
N PRO A 528 7.90 16.80 50.85
CA PRO A 528 7.64 16.23 49.52
C PRO A 528 6.15 16.11 49.21
N GLY A 529 5.74 16.80 48.15
CA GLY A 529 4.35 17.08 47.78
C GLY A 529 4.11 18.58 47.56
N GLY A 530 4.79 19.42 48.34
CA GLY A 530 4.73 20.88 48.25
C GLY A 530 3.47 21.48 48.85
N ALA A 531 3.56 22.72 49.32
CA ALA A 531 2.41 23.43 49.85
C ALA A 531 1.40 23.70 48.71
N VAL A 532 0.22 23.10 48.78
CA VAL A 532 -0.90 23.40 47.87
C VAL A 532 -1.33 24.84 48.11
N LEU A 533 -1.09 25.71 47.13
CA LEU A 533 -1.51 27.10 47.14
C LEU A 533 -2.97 27.21 46.69
N TYR A 534 -3.32 26.49 45.63
CA TYR A 534 -4.64 26.55 44.99
C TYR A 534 -5.11 25.17 44.52
N ARG A 535 -6.41 24.93 44.58
CA ARG A 535 -7.07 23.78 43.94
C ARG A 535 -8.45 24.18 43.43
N TYR A 536 -8.69 23.98 42.14
CA TYR A 536 -9.93 24.34 41.46
C TYR A 536 -10.40 23.18 40.56
N PRO A 537 -11.62 22.65 40.74
CA PRO A 537 -12.18 21.67 39.81
C PRO A 537 -12.55 22.35 38.48
N TYR A 538 -12.66 21.59 37.39
CA TYR A 538 -12.92 22.14 36.05
C TYR A 538 -14.16 23.04 35.97
N GLU A 539 -15.18 22.73 36.78
CA GLU A 539 -16.46 23.43 36.85
C GLU A 539 -16.35 24.83 37.50
N LYS A 540 -15.14 25.24 37.92
CA LYS A 540 -14.81 26.62 38.34
C LYS A 540 -14.10 27.45 37.27
N LEU A 541 -13.55 26.83 36.21
CA LEU A 541 -12.85 27.55 35.16
C LEU A 541 -13.84 28.40 34.34
N LYS A 542 -13.73 29.73 34.45
CA LYS A 542 -14.54 30.70 33.69
C LYS A 542 -13.88 31.08 32.37
N MET A 543 -12.56 31.24 32.39
CA MET A 543 -11.77 31.65 31.22
C MET A 543 -10.44 30.89 31.20
N SER A 544 -10.02 30.50 29.99
CA SER A 544 -8.64 30.11 29.70
C SER A 544 -8.18 30.81 28.44
N ALA A 545 -7.08 31.56 28.51
CA ALA A 545 -6.45 32.21 27.37
C ALA A 545 -4.93 31.96 27.38
N ASP A 546 -4.25 32.22 26.27
CA ASP A 546 -2.81 32.03 26.16
C ASP A 546 -2.21 33.02 25.14
N ASP A 547 -0.98 33.49 25.38
CA ASP A 547 -0.30 34.47 24.51
C ASP A 547 0.38 33.85 23.28
N GLY A 548 0.33 32.52 23.14
CA GLY A 548 1.02 31.76 22.11
C GLY A 548 2.54 31.61 22.30
N ILE A 549 3.13 32.24 23.33
CA ILE A 549 4.58 32.40 23.52
C ILE A 549 5.05 31.72 24.82
N ARG A 550 4.48 32.09 25.97
CA ARG A 550 4.84 31.52 27.29
C ARG A 550 3.78 31.63 28.38
N ASN A 551 2.86 32.58 28.30
CA ASN A 551 1.90 32.86 29.37
C ASN A 551 0.58 32.12 29.16
N LEU A 552 0.12 31.43 30.20
CA LEU A 552 -1.19 30.82 30.32
C LEU A 552 -2.03 31.61 31.34
N TYR A 553 -3.23 32.02 30.95
CA TYR A 553 -4.15 32.84 31.74
C TYR A 553 -5.34 31.98 32.14
N LEU A 554 -5.64 31.86 33.43
CA LEU A 554 -6.75 31.07 33.96
C LEU A 554 -7.57 31.90 34.96
N ASP A 555 -8.86 32.13 34.68
CA ASP A 555 -9.81 32.73 35.63
C ASP A 555 -10.72 31.65 36.23
N PHE A 556 -10.72 31.56 37.57
CA PHE A 556 -11.58 30.66 38.35
C PHE A 556 -12.74 31.40 39.05
N GLY A 557 -12.84 32.71 38.86
CA GLY A 557 -13.84 33.57 39.48
C GLY A 557 -13.69 33.75 40.99
N GLY A 558 -12.50 33.50 41.54
CA GLY A 558 -12.15 33.73 42.94
C GLY A 558 -11.73 35.18 43.22
N PRO A 559 -11.34 35.51 44.46
CA PRO A 559 -10.82 36.82 44.83
C PRO A 559 -9.50 37.17 44.11
N GLU A 560 -8.75 36.15 43.68
CA GLU A 560 -7.44 36.28 43.05
C GLU A 560 -7.51 36.80 41.60
N GLY A 561 -8.71 36.78 40.99
CA GLY A 561 -8.93 37.18 39.60
C GLY A 561 -8.30 36.23 38.57
N GLU A 562 -7.76 36.80 37.50
CA GLU A 562 -7.03 36.08 36.44
C GLU A 562 -5.64 35.69 36.93
N MET A 563 -5.37 34.39 36.97
CA MET A 563 -4.06 33.84 37.33
C MET A 563 -3.18 33.72 36.08
N VAL A 564 -2.05 34.43 36.07
CA VAL A 564 -1.07 34.39 34.97
C VAL A 564 0.09 33.47 35.34
N PHE A 565 0.21 32.36 34.61
CA PHE A 565 1.28 31.38 34.76
C PHE A 565 2.30 31.54 33.63
N ASP A 566 3.53 31.86 33.99
CA ASP A 566 4.65 31.90 33.04
C ASP A 566 5.25 30.49 32.92
N LEU A 567 4.95 29.79 31.82
CA LEU A 567 5.32 28.39 31.61
C LEU A 567 6.75 28.20 31.05
N HIS A 568 7.51 29.30 30.92
CA HIS A 568 8.87 29.35 30.35
C HIS A 568 9.00 28.78 28.91
N SER A 569 7.87 28.42 28.29
CA SER A 569 7.77 27.65 27.04
C SER A 569 6.36 27.78 26.46
N GLY A 570 6.18 27.49 25.16
CA GLY A 570 4.90 27.68 24.46
C GLY A 570 3.72 27.00 25.19
N PRO A 571 2.63 27.73 25.52
CA PRO A 571 1.54 27.22 26.38
C PRO A 571 0.61 26.20 25.70
N LYS A 572 0.75 26.02 24.37
CA LYS A 572 -0.14 25.18 23.55
C LYS A 572 -0.24 23.70 23.99
N PRO A 573 0.79 22.99 24.49
CA PRO A 573 0.64 21.64 25.01
C PRO A 573 -0.34 21.58 26.18
N VAL A 574 -0.22 22.50 27.15
CA VAL A 574 -1.09 22.55 28.35
C VAL A 574 -2.53 22.89 27.96
N VAL A 575 -2.71 23.85 27.04
CA VAL A 575 -4.02 24.19 26.48
C VAL A 575 -4.64 22.99 25.75
N PHE A 576 -3.86 22.15 25.07
CA PHE A 576 -4.38 20.99 24.34
C PHE A 576 -4.71 19.84 25.30
N VAL A 577 -3.86 19.58 26.31
CA VAL A 577 -4.13 18.64 27.41
C VAL A 577 -5.43 18.98 28.14
N LEU A 578 -5.64 20.26 28.47
CA LEU A 578 -6.89 20.77 29.07
C LEU A 578 -8.12 20.39 28.23
N HIS A 579 -8.08 20.65 26.92
CA HIS A 579 -9.18 20.29 26.02
C HIS A 579 -9.39 18.78 25.90
N SER A 580 -8.31 17.99 25.91
CA SER A 580 -8.34 16.53 25.85
C SER A 580 -8.98 15.93 27.10
N PHE A 581 -8.59 16.38 28.29
CA PHE A 581 -9.23 16.00 29.57
C PHE A 581 -10.70 16.41 29.64
N LEU A 582 -11.04 17.65 29.27
CA LEU A 582 -12.44 18.10 29.23
C LEU A 582 -13.29 17.28 28.24
N SER A 583 -12.77 17.01 27.04
CA SER A 583 -13.48 16.20 26.04
C SER A 583 -13.73 14.77 26.53
N ALA A 584 -12.70 14.11 27.08
CA ALA A 584 -12.83 12.75 27.61
C ALA A 584 -13.81 12.70 28.81
N LYS A 585 -13.74 13.67 29.73
CA LYS A 585 -14.66 13.76 30.88
C LYS A 585 -16.12 13.93 30.42
N LEU A 586 -16.37 14.79 29.43
CA LEU A 586 -17.71 15.02 28.86
C LEU A 586 -18.25 13.79 28.11
N THR A 587 -17.45 13.13 27.28
CA THR A 587 -17.83 11.88 26.58
C THR A 587 -18.14 10.77 27.58
N ARG A 588 -17.32 10.58 28.62
CA ARG A 588 -17.55 9.59 29.68
C ARG A 588 -18.82 9.87 30.50
N MET A 589 -19.22 11.13 30.65
CA MET A 589 -20.51 11.53 31.25
C MET A 589 -21.70 11.42 30.28
N GLY A 590 -21.50 10.96 29.05
CA GLY A 590 -22.56 10.83 28.03
C GLY A 590 -23.06 12.16 27.46
N LEU A 591 -22.32 13.26 27.68
CA LEU A 591 -22.69 14.61 27.21
C LEU A 591 -22.16 14.94 25.81
N LEU A 592 -21.34 14.06 25.24
CA LEU A 592 -20.85 14.10 23.85
C LEU A 592 -20.94 12.68 23.26
N THR A 593 -21.59 12.54 22.11
CA THR A 593 -21.86 11.27 21.39
C THR A 593 -21.19 11.24 20.02
#